data_AF-A0A7Y1U5P1-F1
#
_entry.id   AF-A0A7Y1U5P1-F1
#
_cell.length_a   1.000
_cell.length_b   1.000
_cell.length_c   1.000
_cell.angle_alpha   90.00
_cell.angle_beta   90.00
_cell.angle_gamma   90.00
#
_symmetry.space_group_name_H-M   'P 1'
#
loop_
_entity.id
_entity.type
_entity.pdbx_description
1 polymer ?
#
loop_
_entity_poly.entity_id
_entity_poly.type
_entity_poly.pdbx_seq_one_letter_code
_entity_poly.pdbx_strand_id
1 'polypeptide(L)'
;EKAIVEFKASAAVTEKQGNVAQTAYNYLCIAEMNKRLGNISEALDYAVQSYERYQRAGMITDLMDAAELRAELLGLNGKNAEAVSAYREFIELKDSVFSEGKMKEITALQAALELEERENEICAQEAQITNLELENESSRNRNLFLLASLLFMAAIAYALFSRQRLKIASQKILVREKEYENEKLNHEIAFKNRELSTKALHIAKKNQVLHQLQSDLQAMANEKGANECVREVVSTLRLESAIDRNWEQFTQQFTELNPDFYKNINQVSEGLSKSDLRLAALLRMNMTSKEIASMLNISDEGIKKARYRLRKKLQLQSEESLEAKIMAI
;
A
#
# COMPACT_ATOMS: atom_id res chain seq x y z
N GLU A 1 -5.60 23.89 -104.51
CA GLU A 1 -4.37 24.33 -105.21
C GLU A 1 -3.41 25.12 -104.31
N LYS A 2 -3.76 26.30 -103.75
CA LYS A 2 -2.84 27.07 -102.88
C LYS A 2 -2.25 26.28 -101.71
N ALA A 3 -3.06 25.48 -101.01
CA ALA A 3 -2.58 24.66 -99.90
C ALA A 3 -1.60 23.54 -100.30
N ILE A 4 -1.71 22.99 -101.52
CA ILE A 4 -0.76 22.01 -102.05
C ILE A 4 0.62 22.64 -102.23
N VAL A 5 0.67 23.89 -102.68
CA VAL A 5 1.93 24.63 -102.85
C VAL A 5 2.62 24.83 -101.50
N GLU A 6 1.87 25.21 -100.47
CA GLU A 6 2.38 25.38 -99.11
C GLU A 6 2.87 24.06 -98.50
N PHE A 7 2.13 22.95 -98.67
CA PHE A 7 2.59 21.64 -98.20
C PHE A 7 3.81 21.12 -98.97
N LYS A 8 3.91 21.39 -100.29
CA LYS A 8 5.12 21.04 -101.08
C LYS A 8 6.34 21.84 -100.62
N ALA A 9 6.15 23.13 -100.30
CA ALA A 9 7.22 23.97 -99.74
C ALA A 9 7.65 23.48 -98.34
N SER A 10 6.67 23.15 -97.48
CA SER A 10 6.90 22.56 -96.16
C SER A 10 7.64 21.22 -96.25
N ALA A 11 7.22 20.33 -97.16
CA ALA A 11 7.88 19.04 -97.40
C ALA A 11 9.35 19.22 -97.81
N ALA A 12 9.65 20.18 -98.69
CA ALA A 12 11.01 20.46 -99.13
C ALA A 12 11.91 20.99 -97.99
N VAL A 13 11.33 21.71 -97.02
CA VAL A 13 12.05 22.18 -95.82
C VAL A 13 12.30 21.02 -94.86
N THR A 14 11.27 20.21 -94.57
CA THR A 14 11.36 19.10 -93.62
C THR A 14 12.26 17.97 -94.14
N GLU A 15 12.29 17.75 -95.45
CA GLU A 15 13.17 16.77 -96.10
C GLU A 15 14.64 17.20 -96.00
N LYS A 16 14.95 18.50 -96.17
CA LYS A 16 16.30 19.05 -95.93
C LYS A 16 16.74 18.95 -94.48
N GLN A 17 15.79 18.98 -93.55
CA GLN A 17 16.04 18.82 -92.11
C GLN A 17 16.13 17.35 -91.68
N GLY A 18 15.88 16.39 -92.58
CA GLY A 18 15.87 14.96 -92.26
C GLY A 18 14.69 14.51 -91.39
N ASN A 19 13.65 15.36 -91.22
CA ASN A 19 12.49 15.01 -90.42
C ASN A 19 11.54 14.11 -91.24
N VAL A 20 11.73 12.80 -91.12
CA VAL A 20 10.99 11.79 -91.90
C VAL A 20 9.50 11.80 -91.58
N ALA A 21 9.12 11.96 -90.30
CA ALA A 21 7.73 11.96 -89.84
C ALA A 21 6.95 13.17 -90.38
N GLN A 22 7.49 14.38 -90.23
CA GLN A 22 6.83 15.59 -90.71
C GLN A 22 6.76 15.64 -92.23
N THR A 23 7.78 15.11 -92.91
CA THR A 23 7.78 14.97 -94.37
C THR A 23 6.70 13.98 -94.84
N ALA A 24 6.52 12.86 -94.12
CA ALA A 24 5.46 11.89 -94.39
C ALA A 24 4.06 12.50 -94.22
N TYR A 25 3.84 13.28 -93.16
CA TYR A 25 2.61 14.02 -92.92
C TYR A 25 2.29 15.01 -94.03
N ASN A 26 3.28 15.82 -94.44
CA ASN A 26 3.10 16.77 -95.53
C ASN A 26 2.70 16.05 -96.84
N TYR A 27 3.31 14.90 -97.15
CA TYR A 27 2.93 14.09 -98.32
C TYR A 27 1.53 13.46 -98.19
N LEU A 28 1.12 13.06 -96.98
CA LEU A 28 -0.24 12.57 -96.73
C LEU A 28 -1.28 13.65 -97.04
N CYS A 29 -1.09 14.85 -96.50
CA CYS A 29 -1.97 15.99 -96.75
C CYS A 29 -2.01 16.38 -98.24
N ILE A 30 -0.87 16.33 -98.93
CA ILE A 30 -0.81 16.58 -100.39
C ILE A 30 -1.62 15.52 -101.15
N ALA A 31 -1.52 14.24 -100.76
CA ALA A 31 -2.27 13.15 -101.38
C ALA A 31 -3.79 13.33 -101.20
N GLU A 32 -4.25 13.65 -99.98
CA GLU A 32 -5.66 13.92 -99.71
C GLU A 32 -6.20 15.11 -100.51
N MET A 33 -5.41 16.18 -100.64
CA MET A 33 -5.81 17.35 -101.41
C MET A 33 -5.89 17.05 -102.91
N ASN A 34 -4.93 16.30 -103.46
CA ASN A 34 -4.98 15.88 -104.87
C ASN A 34 -6.14 14.94 -105.15
N LYS A 35 -6.48 14.05 -104.21
CA LYS A 35 -7.68 13.20 -104.27
C LYS A 35 -8.95 14.03 -104.42
N ARG A 36 -9.11 15.07 -103.58
CA ARG A 36 -10.28 15.98 -103.63
C ARG A 36 -10.37 16.78 -104.94
N LEU A 37 -9.23 17.06 -105.58
CA LEU A 37 -9.16 17.74 -106.87
C LEU A 37 -9.38 16.80 -108.07
N GLY A 38 -9.53 15.50 -107.84
CA GLY A 38 -9.68 14.49 -108.91
C GLY A 38 -8.36 14.06 -109.55
N ASN A 39 -7.21 14.53 -109.05
CA ASN A 39 -5.87 14.17 -109.54
C ASN A 39 -5.41 12.84 -108.94
N ILE A 40 -6.12 11.75 -109.25
CA ILE A 40 -5.96 10.45 -108.57
C ILE A 40 -4.54 9.87 -108.71
N SER A 41 -3.91 10.02 -109.88
CA SER A 41 -2.55 9.51 -110.12
C SER A 41 -1.49 10.24 -109.30
N GLU A 42 -1.58 11.58 -109.20
CA GLU A 42 -0.66 12.39 -108.39
C GLU A 42 -0.93 12.16 -106.89
N ALA A 43 -2.20 12.02 -106.50
CA ALA A 43 -2.57 11.67 -105.13
C ALA A 43 -1.96 10.33 -104.70
N LEU A 44 -2.02 9.31 -105.56
CA LEU A 44 -1.50 7.98 -105.26
C LEU A 44 0.02 8.00 -105.04
N ASP A 45 0.77 8.72 -105.87
CA ASP A 45 2.22 8.82 -105.72
C ASP A 45 2.60 9.41 -104.35
N TYR A 46 1.96 10.51 -103.97
CA TYR A 46 2.18 11.13 -102.66
C TYR A 46 1.72 10.25 -101.49
N ALA A 47 0.65 9.46 -101.64
CA ALA A 47 0.21 8.51 -100.62
C ALA A 47 1.20 7.36 -100.42
N VAL A 48 1.78 6.81 -101.50
CA VAL A 48 2.84 5.79 -101.41
C VAL A 48 4.08 6.37 -100.73
N GLN A 49 4.49 7.57 -101.13
CA GLN A 49 5.62 8.28 -100.55
C GLN A 49 5.45 8.61 -99.07
N SER A 50 4.22 8.90 -98.63
CA SER A 50 3.88 9.09 -97.22
C SER A 50 3.95 7.77 -96.45
N TYR A 51 3.31 6.73 -96.97
CA TYR A 51 3.29 5.38 -96.38
C TYR A 51 4.71 4.85 -96.10
N GLU A 52 5.60 4.88 -97.10
CA GLU A 52 6.96 4.37 -96.92
C GLU A 52 7.77 5.14 -95.86
N ARG A 53 7.51 6.44 -95.73
CA ARG A 53 8.21 7.29 -94.76
C ARG A 53 7.68 7.04 -93.34
N TYR A 54 6.37 6.88 -93.16
CA TYR A 54 5.79 6.45 -91.88
C TYR A 54 6.25 5.04 -91.48
N GLN A 55 6.36 4.12 -92.45
CA GLN A 55 6.87 2.77 -92.23
C GLN A 55 8.33 2.80 -91.76
N ARG A 56 9.18 3.59 -92.42
CA ARG A 56 10.58 3.80 -92.02
C ARG A 56 10.73 4.49 -90.66
N ALA A 57 9.81 5.39 -90.32
CA ALA A 57 9.80 6.09 -89.05
C ALA A 57 9.24 5.24 -87.88
N GLY A 58 8.64 4.08 -88.16
CA GLY A 58 8.03 3.22 -87.13
C GLY A 58 6.79 3.82 -86.47
N MET A 59 6.14 4.80 -87.10
CA MET A 59 4.96 5.48 -86.56
C MET A 59 3.70 4.70 -86.93
N ILE A 60 3.39 3.65 -86.17
CA ILE A 60 2.33 2.68 -86.52
C ILE A 60 0.94 3.33 -86.60
N THR A 61 0.63 4.31 -85.74
CA THR A 61 -0.64 5.04 -85.76
C THR A 61 -0.80 5.86 -87.04
N ASP A 62 0.18 6.69 -87.39
CA ASP A 62 0.12 7.49 -88.62
C ASP A 62 0.31 6.64 -89.90
N LEU A 63 1.02 5.52 -89.79
CA LEU A 63 1.15 4.53 -90.86
C LEU A 63 -0.19 3.90 -91.21
N MET A 64 -1.05 3.65 -90.23
CA MET A 64 -2.41 3.15 -90.44
C MET A 64 -3.23 4.14 -91.29
N ASP A 65 -3.21 5.43 -90.97
CA ASP A 65 -3.92 6.47 -91.73
C ASP A 65 -3.38 6.59 -93.18
N ALA A 66 -2.05 6.50 -93.34
CA ALA A 66 -1.42 6.49 -94.66
C ALA A 66 -1.72 5.23 -95.48
N ALA A 67 -1.87 4.07 -94.82
CA ALA A 67 -2.23 2.81 -95.46
C ALA A 67 -3.67 2.84 -95.99
N GLU A 68 -4.60 3.43 -95.22
CA GLU A 68 -6.00 3.62 -95.62
C GLU A 68 -6.11 4.48 -96.88
N LEU A 69 -5.46 5.66 -96.86
CA LEU A 69 -5.50 6.59 -97.98
C LEU A 69 -4.86 5.97 -99.25
N ARG A 70 -3.75 5.25 -99.09
CA ARG A 70 -3.10 4.52 -100.19
C ARG A 70 -4.02 3.45 -100.78
N ALA A 71 -4.68 2.64 -99.94
CA ALA A 71 -5.58 1.58 -100.39
C ALA A 71 -6.77 2.13 -101.17
N GLU A 72 -7.35 3.24 -100.70
CA GLU A 72 -8.46 3.91 -101.36
C GLU A 72 -8.04 4.48 -102.73
N LEU A 73 -6.89 5.15 -102.79
CA LEU A 73 -6.37 5.73 -104.03
C LEU A 73 -5.98 4.67 -105.07
N LEU A 74 -5.48 3.50 -104.64
CA LEU A 74 -5.24 2.37 -105.54
C LEU A 74 -6.54 1.87 -106.18
N GLY A 75 -7.64 1.82 -105.43
CA GLY A 75 -8.96 1.47 -105.95
C GLY A 75 -9.48 2.50 -106.96
N LEU A 76 -9.37 3.79 -106.64
CA LEU A 76 -9.78 4.88 -107.53
C LEU A 76 -8.93 4.95 -108.81
N ASN A 77 -7.67 4.52 -108.77
CA ASN A 77 -6.77 4.49 -109.92
C ASN A 77 -6.91 3.21 -110.78
N GLY A 78 -7.91 2.36 -110.50
CA GLY A 78 -8.19 1.13 -111.24
C GLY A 78 -7.28 -0.06 -110.89
N LYS A 79 -6.42 0.06 -109.88
CA LYS A 79 -5.47 -0.97 -109.44
C LYS A 79 -6.07 -1.86 -108.35
N ASN A 80 -7.18 -2.53 -108.67
CA ASN A 80 -8.00 -3.24 -107.69
C ASN A 80 -7.26 -4.35 -106.91
N ALA A 81 -6.33 -5.07 -107.55
CA ALA A 81 -5.57 -6.12 -106.87
C ALA A 81 -4.60 -5.54 -105.81
N GLU A 82 -3.91 -4.44 -106.14
CA GLU A 82 -3.03 -3.73 -105.21
C GLU A 82 -3.83 -3.09 -104.07
N ALA A 83 -5.03 -2.56 -104.36
CA ALA A 83 -5.93 -1.98 -103.38
C ALA A 83 -6.38 -3.00 -102.32
N VAL A 84 -6.76 -4.21 -102.72
CA VAL A 84 -7.15 -5.29 -101.79
C VAL A 84 -5.99 -5.68 -100.86
N SER A 85 -4.77 -5.74 -101.40
CA SER A 85 -3.58 -6.02 -100.57
C SER A 85 -3.31 -4.89 -99.58
N ALA A 86 -3.41 -3.64 -100.01
CA ALA A 86 -3.22 -2.47 -99.14
C ALA A 86 -4.32 -2.36 -98.06
N TYR A 87 -5.57 -2.70 -98.37
CA TYR A 87 -6.63 -2.76 -97.37
C TYR A 87 -6.41 -3.87 -96.34
N ARG A 88 -5.86 -5.03 -96.75
CA ARG A 88 -5.48 -6.08 -95.80
C ARG A 88 -4.39 -5.61 -94.84
N GLU A 89 -3.37 -4.93 -95.37
CA GLU A 89 -2.28 -4.33 -94.58
C GLU A 89 -2.81 -3.27 -93.59
N PHE A 90 -3.72 -2.41 -94.02
CA PHE A 90 -4.42 -1.46 -93.13
C PHE A 90 -5.19 -2.16 -92.01
N ILE A 91 -5.94 -3.23 -92.32
CA ILE A 91 -6.72 -3.97 -91.31
C ILE A 91 -5.79 -4.56 -90.24
N GLU A 92 -4.66 -5.14 -90.65
CA GLU A 92 -3.66 -5.70 -89.72
C GLU A 92 -3.04 -4.61 -88.82
N LEU A 93 -2.69 -3.45 -89.40
CA LEU A 93 -2.19 -2.30 -88.65
C LEU A 93 -3.23 -1.77 -87.66
N LYS A 94 -4.50 -1.66 -88.10
CA LYS A 94 -5.62 -1.22 -87.27
C LYS A 94 -5.82 -2.16 -86.08
N ASP A 95 -5.88 -3.46 -86.31
CA ASP A 95 -6.10 -4.43 -85.25
C ASP A 95 -4.96 -4.40 -84.21
N SER A 96 -3.73 -4.20 -84.66
CA SER A 96 -2.55 -4.02 -83.78
C SER A 96 -2.67 -2.78 -82.90
N VAL A 97 -2.90 -1.59 -83.48
CA VAL A 97 -2.96 -0.30 -82.76
C VAL A 97 -4.11 -0.27 -81.73
N PHE A 98 -5.28 -0.79 -82.11
CA PHE A 98 -6.44 -0.83 -81.20
C PHE A 98 -6.28 -1.85 -80.08
N SER A 99 -5.56 -2.96 -80.30
CA SER A 99 -5.30 -3.96 -79.24
C SER A 99 -4.38 -3.41 -78.14
N GLU A 100 -3.36 -2.63 -78.50
CA GLU A 100 -2.43 -2.02 -77.56
C GLU A 100 -3.10 -0.94 -76.69
N GLY A 101 -3.94 -0.09 -77.31
CA GLY A 101 -4.71 0.94 -76.59
C GLY A 101 -5.65 0.34 -75.55
N LYS A 102 -6.42 -0.69 -75.93
CA LYS A 102 -7.31 -1.42 -75.00
C LYS A 102 -6.53 -2.13 -73.89
N MET A 103 -5.38 -2.74 -74.22
CA MET A 103 -4.54 -3.39 -73.22
C MET A 103 -4.06 -2.40 -72.16
N LYS A 104 -3.62 -1.20 -72.58
CA LYS A 104 -3.20 -0.12 -71.66
C LYS A 104 -4.34 0.35 -70.75
N GLU A 105 -5.57 0.44 -71.27
CA GLU A 105 -6.73 0.83 -70.48
C GLU A 105 -7.11 -0.24 -69.45
N ILE A 106 -7.05 -1.52 -69.83
CA ILE A 106 -7.31 -2.66 -68.93
C ILE A 106 -6.28 -2.71 -67.81
N THR A 107 -4.98 -2.57 -68.12
CA THR A 107 -3.93 -2.62 -67.09
C THR A 107 -4.00 -1.44 -66.14
N ALA A 108 -4.33 -0.23 -66.65
CA ALA A 108 -4.55 0.93 -65.80
C ALA A 108 -5.74 0.73 -64.86
N LEU A 109 -6.84 0.16 -65.35
CA LEU A 109 -8.01 -0.15 -64.53
C LEU A 109 -7.72 -1.21 -63.47
N GLN A 110 -6.98 -2.27 -63.82
CA GLN A 110 -6.56 -3.30 -62.86
C GLN A 110 -5.65 -2.73 -61.77
N ALA A 111 -4.69 -1.88 -62.15
CA ALA A 111 -3.82 -1.22 -61.18
C ALA A 111 -4.60 -0.30 -60.23
N ALA A 112 -5.62 0.41 -60.72
CA ALA A 112 -6.47 1.25 -59.89
C ALA A 112 -7.31 0.43 -58.90
N LEU A 113 -7.87 -0.71 -59.33
CA LEU A 113 -8.62 -1.62 -58.46
C LEU A 113 -7.72 -2.27 -57.40
N GLU A 114 -6.53 -2.73 -57.79
CA GLU A 114 -5.56 -3.29 -56.84
C GLU A 114 -5.12 -2.24 -55.80
N LEU A 115 -4.93 -0.99 -56.22
CA LEU A 115 -4.63 0.10 -55.30
C LEU A 115 -5.76 0.32 -54.28
N GLU A 116 -7.01 0.35 -54.73
CA GLU A 116 -8.18 0.49 -53.85
C GLU A 116 -8.28 -0.67 -52.85
N GLU A 117 -8.07 -1.91 -53.29
CA GLU A 117 -8.02 -3.08 -52.40
C GLU A 117 -6.92 -2.94 -51.34
N ARG A 118 -5.73 -2.49 -51.73
CA ARG A 118 -4.60 -2.27 -50.81
C ARG A 118 -4.88 -1.15 -49.81
N GLU A 119 -5.48 -0.04 -50.23
CA GLU A 119 -5.86 1.05 -49.34
C GLU A 119 -6.89 0.58 -48.30
N ASN A 120 -7.86 -0.24 -48.71
CA ASN A 120 -8.84 -0.84 -47.81
C ASN A 120 -8.19 -1.79 -46.80
N GLU A 121 -7.22 -2.62 -47.22
CA GLU A 121 -6.46 -3.49 -46.32
C GLU A 121 -5.66 -2.68 -45.28
N ILE A 122 -4.97 -1.62 -45.72
CA ILE A 122 -4.22 -0.74 -44.82
C ILE A 122 -5.16 -0.07 -43.81
N CYS A 123 -6.30 0.45 -44.26
CA CYS A 123 -7.29 1.06 -43.38
C CYS A 123 -7.81 0.07 -42.33
N ALA A 124 -8.07 -1.18 -42.72
CA ALA A 124 -8.48 -2.23 -41.79
C ALA A 124 -7.38 -2.57 -40.76
N GLN A 125 -6.12 -2.59 -41.18
CA GLN A 125 -4.98 -2.82 -40.28
C GLN A 125 -4.79 -1.66 -39.30
N GLU A 126 -4.89 -0.42 -39.75
CA GLU A 126 -4.83 0.77 -38.88
C GLU A 126 -5.96 0.78 -37.85
N ALA A 127 -7.18 0.41 -38.26
CA ALA A 127 -8.31 0.24 -37.34
C ALA A 127 -8.04 -0.85 -36.29
N GLN A 128 -7.35 -1.94 -36.66
CA GLN A 128 -6.97 -2.98 -35.69
C GLN A 128 -5.88 -2.51 -34.73
N ILE A 129 -4.85 -1.82 -35.23
CA ILE A 129 -3.75 -1.28 -34.42
C ILE A 129 -4.30 -0.28 -33.39
N THR A 130 -5.14 0.66 -33.81
CA THR A 130 -5.76 1.64 -32.92
C THR A 130 -6.59 1.00 -31.81
N ASN A 131 -7.37 -0.05 -32.13
CA ASN A 131 -8.10 -0.81 -31.11
C ASN A 131 -7.16 -1.51 -30.12
N LEU A 132 -6.08 -2.13 -30.60
CA LEU A 132 -5.07 -2.77 -29.74
C LEU A 132 -4.36 -1.75 -28.84
N GLU A 133 -4.06 -0.55 -29.33
CA GLU A 133 -3.46 0.53 -28.56
C GLU A 133 -4.39 1.00 -27.43
N LEU A 134 -5.68 1.18 -27.72
CA LEU A 134 -6.70 1.53 -26.73
C LEU A 134 -6.86 0.44 -25.66
N GLU A 135 -6.89 -0.83 -26.04
CA GLU A 135 -6.95 -1.95 -25.11
C GLU A 135 -5.70 -2.03 -24.22
N ASN A 136 -4.52 -1.77 -24.81
CA ASN A 136 -3.26 -1.75 -24.08
C ASN A 136 -3.19 -0.55 -23.12
N GLU A 137 -3.68 0.62 -23.53
CA GLU A 137 -3.76 1.79 -22.65
C GLU A 137 -4.73 1.55 -21.50
N SER A 138 -5.91 0.99 -21.78
CA SER A 138 -6.89 0.58 -20.77
C SER A 138 -6.30 -0.44 -19.79
N SER A 139 -5.57 -1.44 -20.31
CA SER A 139 -4.88 -2.44 -19.50
C SER A 139 -3.75 -1.84 -18.66
N ARG A 140 -2.97 -0.91 -19.21
CA ARG A 140 -1.92 -0.18 -18.49
C ARG A 140 -2.49 0.64 -17.34
N ASN A 141 -3.57 1.38 -17.57
CA ASN A 141 -4.24 2.18 -16.55
C ASN A 141 -4.86 1.31 -15.45
N ARG A 142 -5.51 0.19 -15.83
CA ARG A 142 -6.01 -0.81 -14.86
C ARG A 142 -4.88 -1.35 -13.99
N ASN A 143 -3.75 -1.74 -14.60
CA ASN A 143 -2.60 -2.27 -13.87
C ASN A 143 -1.97 -1.22 -12.94
N LEU A 144 -1.85 0.03 -13.40
CA LEU A 144 -1.41 1.15 -12.56
C LEU A 144 -2.33 1.36 -11.35
N PHE A 145 -3.64 1.31 -11.57
CA PHE A 145 -4.63 1.47 -10.50
C PHE A 145 -4.55 0.31 -9.48
N LEU A 146 -4.37 -0.93 -9.96
CA LEU A 146 -4.17 -2.10 -9.09
C LEU A 146 -2.88 -1.97 -8.27
N LEU A 147 -1.78 -1.54 -8.88
CA LEU A 147 -0.50 -1.33 -8.19
C LEU A 147 -0.61 -0.22 -7.14
N ALA A 148 -1.25 0.91 -7.48
CA ALA A 148 -1.49 2.00 -6.55
C ALA A 148 -2.37 1.56 -5.36
N SER A 149 -3.43 0.78 -5.63
CA SER A 149 -4.31 0.22 -4.60
C SER A 149 -3.57 -0.74 -3.66
N LEU A 150 -2.69 -1.59 -4.21
CA LEU A 150 -1.84 -2.49 -3.44
C LEU A 150 -0.89 -1.72 -2.51
N LEU A 151 -0.22 -0.68 -3.04
CA LEU A 151 0.68 0.18 -2.27
C LEU A 151 -0.08 0.94 -1.17
N PHE A 152 -1.29 1.41 -1.47
CA PHE A 152 -2.14 2.08 -0.49
C PHE A 152 -2.55 1.15 0.65
N MET A 153 -2.98 -0.08 0.33
CA MET A 153 -3.27 -1.12 1.32
C MET A 153 -2.05 -1.46 2.19
N ALA A 154 -0.87 -1.59 1.58
CA ALA A 154 0.37 -1.84 2.32
C ALA A 154 0.73 -0.67 3.25
N ALA A 155 0.55 0.58 2.81
CA ALA A 155 0.78 1.76 3.62
C ALA A 155 -0.18 1.84 4.82
N ILE A 156 -1.47 1.52 4.62
CA ILE A 156 -2.45 1.43 5.71
C ILE A 156 -2.05 0.33 6.69
N ALA A 157 -1.72 -0.87 6.20
CA ALA A 157 -1.30 -1.99 7.04
C ALA A 157 -0.07 -1.63 7.87
N TYR A 158 0.92 -0.98 7.27
CA TYR A 158 2.12 -0.49 7.96
C TYR A 158 1.78 0.57 9.02
N ALA A 159 0.91 1.53 8.71
CA ALA A 159 0.48 2.56 9.65
C ALA A 159 -0.31 1.97 10.84
N LEU A 160 -1.15 0.96 10.60
CA LEU A 160 -1.85 0.24 11.67
C LEU A 160 -0.87 -0.56 12.53
N PHE A 161 0.08 -1.25 11.90
CA PHE A 161 1.11 -2.02 12.60
C PHE A 161 2.02 -1.13 13.47
N SER A 162 2.44 0.02 12.93
CA SER A 162 3.27 0.98 13.68
C SER A 162 2.52 1.58 14.88
N ARG A 163 1.24 1.95 14.70
CA ARG A 163 0.37 2.40 15.79
C ARG A 163 0.19 1.33 16.87
N GLN A 164 -0.06 0.09 16.49
CA GLN A 164 -0.18 -1.03 17.44
C GLN A 164 1.11 -1.24 18.23
N ARG A 165 2.28 -1.25 17.56
CA ARG A 165 3.57 -1.37 18.23
C ARG A 165 3.81 -0.25 19.24
N LEU A 166 3.51 1.00 18.87
CA LEU A 166 3.68 2.15 19.76
C LEU A 166 2.77 2.05 20.99
N LYS A 167 1.51 1.61 20.80
CA LYS A 167 0.58 1.39 21.91
C LYS A 167 1.10 0.34 22.89
N ILE A 168 1.58 -0.79 22.41
CA ILE A 168 2.15 -1.85 23.25
C ILE A 168 3.39 -1.34 24.01
N ALA A 169 4.27 -0.59 23.35
CA ALA A 169 5.43 0.00 24.00
C ALA A 169 5.03 0.97 25.13
N SER A 170 4.06 1.86 24.88
CA SER A 170 3.56 2.80 25.88
C SER A 170 2.91 2.11 27.08
N GLN A 171 2.15 1.03 26.86
CA GLN A 171 1.54 0.25 27.93
C GLN A 171 2.58 -0.45 28.80
N LYS A 172 3.66 -0.98 28.20
CA LYS A 172 4.77 -1.58 28.96
C LYS A 172 5.47 -0.57 29.85
N ILE A 173 5.64 0.67 29.40
CA ILE A 173 6.24 1.74 30.21
C ILE A 173 5.32 2.06 31.40
N LEU A 174 4.02 2.23 31.16
CA LEU A 174 3.06 2.52 32.22
C LEU A 174 2.97 1.41 33.28
N VAL A 175 3.01 0.14 32.85
CA VAL A 175 3.02 -0.99 33.79
C VAL A 175 4.28 -0.97 34.64
N ARG A 176 5.46 -0.76 34.03
CA ARG A 176 6.73 -0.65 34.77
C ARG A 176 6.75 0.52 35.74
N GLU A 177 6.18 1.66 35.36
CA GLU A 177 6.06 2.82 36.24
C GLU A 177 5.20 2.49 37.46
N LYS A 178 4.05 1.83 37.26
CA LYS A 178 3.19 1.36 38.35
C LYS A 178 3.86 0.31 39.23
N GLU A 179 4.60 -0.62 38.64
CA GLU A 179 5.37 -1.65 39.39
C GLU A 179 6.42 -0.98 40.27
N TYR A 180 7.17 -0.03 39.71
CA TYR A 180 8.17 0.73 40.45
C TYR A 180 7.56 1.57 41.58
N GLU A 181 6.43 2.22 41.33
CA GLU A 181 5.71 2.99 42.35
C GLU A 181 5.20 2.09 43.49
N ASN A 182 4.65 0.91 43.17
CA ASN A 182 4.24 -0.08 44.16
C ASN A 182 5.42 -0.61 44.97
N GLU A 183 6.55 -0.91 44.32
CA GLU A 183 7.77 -1.35 44.99
C GLU A 183 8.27 -0.28 45.98
N LYS A 184 8.30 0.99 45.55
CA LYS A 184 8.67 2.12 46.40
C LYS A 184 7.74 2.26 47.61
N LEU A 185 6.43 2.18 47.39
CA LEU A 185 5.43 2.27 48.47
C LEU A 185 5.56 1.11 49.46
N ASN A 186 5.76 -0.12 48.97
CA ASN A 186 5.99 -1.29 49.80
C ASN A 186 7.27 -1.16 50.64
N HIS A 187 8.35 -0.61 50.06
CA HIS A 187 9.56 -0.29 50.81
C HIS A 187 9.31 0.75 51.90
N GLU A 188 8.53 1.80 51.62
CA GLU A 188 8.19 2.82 52.62
C GLU A 188 7.35 2.23 53.77
N ILE A 189 6.37 1.39 53.46
CA ILE A 189 5.56 0.67 54.46
C ILE A 189 6.46 -0.23 55.31
N ALA A 190 7.34 -1.02 54.69
CA ALA A 190 8.26 -1.89 55.41
C ALA A 190 9.21 -1.09 56.33
N PHE A 191 9.71 0.05 55.85
CA PHE A 191 10.56 0.94 56.64
C PHE A 191 9.81 1.50 57.85
N LYS A 192 8.60 2.04 57.66
CA LYS A 192 7.76 2.55 58.76
C LYS A 192 7.46 1.44 59.78
N ASN A 193 7.06 0.26 59.32
CA ASN A 193 6.81 -0.89 60.20
C ASN A 193 8.03 -1.23 61.08
N ARG A 194 9.24 -1.22 60.50
CA ARG A 194 10.47 -1.47 61.26
C ARG A 194 10.73 -0.39 62.31
N GLU A 195 10.52 0.87 61.96
CA GLU A 195 10.67 2.00 62.89
C GLU A 195 9.75 1.86 64.10
N LEU A 196 8.51 1.43 63.87
CA LEU A 196 7.52 1.23 64.92
C LEU A 196 7.81 0.04 65.80
N SER A 197 8.19 -1.11 65.22
CA SER A 197 8.63 -2.26 66.02
C SER A 197 9.81 -1.88 66.92
N THR A 198 10.72 -1.04 66.43
CA THR A 198 11.85 -0.53 67.23
C THR A 198 11.36 0.36 68.38
N LYS A 199 10.42 1.28 68.11
CA LYS A 199 9.80 2.13 69.14
C LYS A 199 9.03 1.30 70.18
N ALA A 200 8.25 0.31 69.76
CA ALA A 200 7.52 -0.60 70.63
C ALA A 200 8.47 -1.43 71.51
N LEU A 201 9.56 -1.95 70.94
CA LEU A 201 10.59 -2.66 71.70
C LEU A 201 11.26 -1.76 72.75
N HIS A 202 11.52 -0.49 72.43
CA HIS A 202 12.09 0.45 73.39
C HIS A 202 11.13 0.75 74.55
N ILE A 203 9.83 0.87 74.27
CA ILE A 203 8.78 0.99 75.30
C ILE A 203 8.76 -0.28 76.17
N ALA A 204 8.79 -1.47 75.54
CA ALA A 204 8.84 -2.74 76.25
C ALA A 204 10.04 -2.83 77.20
N LYS A 205 11.22 -2.41 76.73
CA LYS A 205 12.46 -2.41 77.53
C LYS A 205 12.38 -1.44 78.72
N LYS A 206 11.83 -0.24 78.51
CA LYS A 206 11.59 0.72 79.60
C LYS A 206 10.65 0.16 80.65
N ASN A 207 9.55 -0.47 80.23
CA ASN A 207 8.61 -1.11 81.15
C ASN A 207 9.28 -2.25 81.94
N GLN A 208 10.12 -3.06 81.28
CA GLN A 208 10.87 -4.13 81.97
C GLN A 208 11.78 -3.58 83.09
N VAL A 209 12.50 -2.48 82.82
CA VAL A 209 13.36 -1.84 83.82
C VAL A 209 12.54 -1.26 84.97
N LEU A 210 11.42 -0.60 84.67
CA LEU A 210 10.49 -0.12 85.70
C LEU A 210 9.95 -1.26 86.56
N HIS A 211 9.65 -2.42 85.96
CA HIS A 211 9.23 -3.61 86.71
C HIS A 211 10.31 -4.15 87.62
N GLN A 212 11.54 -4.25 87.14
CA GLN A 212 12.66 -4.69 87.98
C GLN A 212 12.82 -3.76 89.17
N LEU A 213 12.81 -2.45 88.94
CA LEU A 213 12.90 -1.45 89.99
C LEU A 213 11.74 -1.54 90.99
N GLN A 214 10.51 -1.74 90.51
CA GLN A 214 9.35 -1.91 91.38
C GLN A 214 9.44 -3.18 92.23
N SER A 215 9.92 -4.29 91.65
CA SER A 215 10.11 -5.55 92.36
C SER A 215 11.20 -5.43 93.43
N ASP A 216 12.33 -4.78 93.10
CA ASP A 216 13.43 -4.55 94.03
C ASP A 216 12.95 -3.67 95.21
N LEU A 217 12.20 -2.60 94.92
CA LEU A 217 11.61 -1.75 95.96
C LEU A 217 10.57 -2.49 96.83
N GLN A 218 9.77 -3.38 96.25
CA GLN A 218 8.83 -4.22 97.01
C GLN A 218 9.53 -5.23 97.91
N ALA A 219 10.62 -5.84 97.45
CA ALA A 219 11.44 -6.74 98.26
C ALA A 219 12.02 -5.98 99.47
N MET A 220 12.55 -4.79 99.25
CA MET A 220 13.05 -3.89 100.31
C MET A 220 11.95 -3.43 101.28
N ALA A 221 10.72 -3.24 100.80
CA ALA A 221 9.58 -2.85 101.64
C ALA A 221 9.08 -3.98 102.57
N ASN A 222 9.33 -5.25 102.22
CA ASN A 222 8.85 -6.43 102.93
C ASN A 222 9.85 -7.00 103.95
N GLU A 223 11.09 -6.49 104.00
CA GLU A 223 12.07 -6.87 105.02
C GLU A 223 11.72 -6.31 106.41
N LYS A 224 12.00 -7.08 107.47
CA LYS A 224 11.77 -6.66 108.86
C LYS A 224 12.69 -5.49 109.21
N GLY A 225 12.12 -4.28 109.28
CA GLY A 225 12.84 -3.01 109.53
C GLY A 225 12.71 -1.97 108.41
N ALA A 226 11.91 -2.24 107.37
CA ALA A 226 11.77 -1.37 106.21
C ALA A 226 11.33 0.07 106.54
N ASN A 227 12.06 1.04 105.98
CA ASN A 227 11.84 2.48 106.11
C ASN A 227 10.48 2.90 105.52
N GLU A 228 9.71 3.75 106.21
CA GLU A 228 8.34 4.16 105.84
C GLU A 228 8.30 4.85 104.46
N CYS A 229 9.38 5.57 104.11
CA CYS A 229 9.59 6.19 102.80
C CYS A 229 9.65 5.18 101.63
N VAL A 230 10.24 3.98 101.84
CA VAL A 230 10.26 2.94 100.80
C VAL A 230 8.86 2.38 100.55
N ARG A 231 8.06 2.24 101.62
CA ARG A 231 6.65 1.82 101.51
C ARG A 231 5.80 2.88 100.81
N GLU A 232 6.04 4.16 101.07
CA GLU A 232 5.37 5.27 100.38
C GLU A 232 5.73 5.31 98.88
N VAL A 233 7.01 5.21 98.52
CA VAL A 233 7.45 5.16 97.12
C VAL A 233 6.86 3.97 96.36
N VAL A 234 6.80 2.78 96.99
CA VAL A 234 6.12 1.60 96.41
C VAL A 234 4.62 1.84 96.22
N SER A 235 3.97 2.56 97.12
CA SER A 235 2.54 2.89 97.02
C SER A 235 2.26 3.92 95.90
N THR A 236 3.14 4.91 95.73
CA THR A 236 3.04 5.93 94.67
C THR A 236 3.34 5.34 93.29
N LEU A 237 4.32 4.43 93.18
CA LEU A 237 4.59 3.67 91.95
C LEU A 237 3.44 2.75 91.54
N ARG A 238 2.61 2.30 92.48
CA ARG A 238 1.36 1.57 92.17
C ARG A 238 0.25 2.49 91.64
N LEU A 239 0.34 3.80 91.87
CA LEU A 239 -0.72 4.76 91.56
C LEU A 239 -0.55 5.45 90.19
N GLU A 240 0.67 5.56 89.66
CA GLU A 240 0.87 6.09 88.30
C GLU A 240 0.77 5.01 87.22
N SER A 241 -0.35 5.01 86.50
CA SER A 241 -0.66 4.18 85.33
C SER A 241 0.17 4.55 84.09
N ALA A 242 1.50 4.54 84.19
CA ALA A 242 2.39 4.68 83.04
C ALA A 242 2.13 3.59 81.98
N ILE A 243 1.66 2.42 82.41
CA ILE A 243 1.34 1.27 81.55
C ILE A 243 0.15 1.59 80.62
N ASP A 244 -0.91 2.21 81.12
CA ASP A 244 -2.08 2.53 80.29
C ASP A 244 -1.79 3.70 79.34
N ARG A 245 -1.05 4.72 79.77
CA ARG A 245 -0.59 5.81 78.89
C ARG A 245 0.32 5.32 77.77
N ASN A 246 1.28 4.44 78.08
CA ASN A 246 2.15 3.82 77.07
C ASN A 246 1.35 2.97 76.08
N TRP A 247 0.29 2.32 76.56
CA TRP A 247 -0.58 1.53 75.70
C TRP A 247 -1.48 2.37 74.81
N GLU A 248 -2.01 3.49 75.29
CA GLU A 248 -2.77 4.44 74.47
C GLU A 248 -1.91 4.99 73.34
N GLN A 249 -0.66 5.36 73.63
CA GLN A 249 0.30 5.80 72.62
C GLN A 249 0.62 4.71 71.59
N PHE A 250 0.83 3.46 72.05
CA PHE A 250 1.01 2.32 71.16
C PHE A 250 -0.23 2.10 70.29
N THR A 251 -1.42 2.15 70.87
CA THR A 251 -2.69 1.91 70.16
C THR A 251 -2.91 2.96 69.09
N GLN A 252 -2.64 4.23 69.38
CA GLN A 252 -2.71 5.31 68.40
C GLN A 252 -1.76 5.05 67.24
N GLN A 253 -0.48 4.79 67.53
CA GLN A 253 0.52 4.51 66.51
C GLN A 253 0.18 3.27 65.68
N PHE A 254 -0.27 2.19 66.32
CA PHE A 254 -0.67 0.96 65.64
C PHE A 254 -1.88 1.18 64.72
N THR A 255 -2.87 1.96 65.17
CA THR A 255 -4.08 2.30 64.39
C THR A 255 -3.74 3.15 63.16
N GLU A 256 -2.75 4.03 63.25
CA GLU A 256 -2.31 4.83 62.10
C GLU A 256 -1.79 3.98 60.93
N LEU A 257 -1.22 2.80 61.18
CA LEU A 257 -0.73 1.92 60.08
C LEU A 257 -1.64 0.73 59.81
N ASN A 258 -2.49 0.38 60.77
CA ASN A 258 -3.46 -0.69 60.64
C ASN A 258 -4.87 -0.13 60.91
N PRO A 259 -5.34 0.85 60.10
CA PRO A 259 -6.56 1.61 60.37
C PRO A 259 -7.80 0.71 60.46
N ASP A 260 -7.81 -0.39 59.71
CA ASP A 260 -8.94 -1.33 59.68
C ASP A 260 -8.79 -2.50 60.66
N PHE A 261 -7.65 -2.71 61.31
CA PHE A 261 -7.41 -3.92 62.11
C PHE A 261 -8.40 -4.04 63.28
N TYR A 262 -8.57 -2.98 64.07
CA TYR A 262 -9.51 -3.01 65.20
C TYR A 262 -10.96 -3.13 64.74
N LYS A 263 -11.28 -2.62 63.55
CA LYS A 263 -12.61 -2.80 62.95
C LYS A 263 -12.81 -4.26 62.54
N ASN A 264 -11.87 -4.85 61.82
CA ASN A 264 -11.93 -6.22 61.32
C ASN A 264 -11.95 -7.24 62.47
N ILE A 265 -11.09 -7.09 63.49
CA ILE A 265 -11.02 -8.04 64.60
C ILE A 265 -12.29 -8.05 65.45
N ASN A 266 -12.92 -6.88 65.63
CA ASN A 266 -14.19 -6.77 66.36
C ASN A 266 -15.36 -7.32 65.54
N GLN A 267 -15.28 -7.35 64.21
CA GLN A 267 -16.26 -8.05 63.36
C GLN A 267 -16.12 -9.58 63.44
N VAL A 268 -14.90 -10.08 63.66
CA VAL A 268 -14.63 -11.52 63.79
C VAL A 268 -15.07 -12.06 65.17
N SER A 269 -14.97 -11.25 66.22
CA SER A 269 -15.35 -11.66 67.58
C SER A 269 -15.86 -10.46 68.39
N GLU A 270 -17.15 -10.47 68.70
CA GLU A 270 -17.76 -9.50 69.61
C GLU A 270 -17.40 -9.84 71.08
N GLY A 271 -16.99 -8.84 71.87
CA GLY A 271 -16.66 -9.04 73.30
C GLY A 271 -15.18 -9.29 73.63
N LEU A 272 -14.26 -8.89 72.73
CA LEU A 272 -12.84 -8.79 73.06
C LEU A 272 -12.62 -7.69 74.11
N SER A 273 -11.92 -8.04 75.21
CA SER A 273 -11.56 -7.05 76.22
C SER A 273 -10.42 -6.16 75.71
N LYS A 274 -10.18 -5.01 76.37
CA LYS A 274 -9.01 -4.17 76.07
C LYS A 274 -7.73 -5.01 76.04
N SER A 275 -7.51 -5.89 77.03
CA SER A 275 -6.34 -6.79 77.12
C SER A 275 -6.23 -7.77 75.93
N ASP A 276 -7.36 -8.29 75.44
CA ASP A 276 -7.38 -9.19 74.28
C ASP A 276 -7.00 -8.43 72.99
N LEU A 277 -7.50 -7.21 72.83
CA LEU A 277 -7.11 -6.31 71.73
C LEU A 277 -5.63 -5.94 71.80
N ARG A 278 -5.09 -5.73 73.01
CA ARG A 278 -3.64 -5.50 73.20
C ARG A 278 -2.81 -6.66 72.70
N LEU A 279 -3.19 -7.86 73.15
CA LEU A 279 -2.53 -9.10 72.75
C LEU A 279 -2.60 -9.30 71.23
N ALA A 280 -3.77 -9.09 70.62
CA ALA A 280 -3.96 -9.24 69.19
C ALA A 280 -3.10 -8.25 68.37
N ALA A 281 -3.02 -6.99 68.78
CA ALA A 281 -2.18 -6.00 68.10
C ALA A 281 -0.67 -6.35 68.19
N LEU A 282 -0.20 -6.84 69.34
CA LEU A 282 1.19 -7.26 69.49
C LEU A 282 1.50 -8.54 68.68
N LEU A 283 0.54 -9.45 68.56
CA LEU A 283 0.66 -10.61 67.67
C LEU A 283 0.67 -10.19 66.18
N ARG A 284 -0.12 -9.18 65.81
CA ARG A 284 -0.12 -8.59 64.45
C ARG A 284 1.22 -7.94 64.10
N MET A 285 1.93 -7.44 65.11
CA MET A 285 3.30 -6.94 64.99
C MET A 285 4.37 -8.06 65.03
N ASN A 286 3.95 -9.33 64.99
CA ASN A 286 4.82 -10.50 64.99
C ASN A 286 5.74 -10.60 66.22
N MET A 287 5.28 -10.12 67.38
CA MET A 287 6.05 -10.19 68.62
C MET A 287 6.00 -11.60 69.23
N THR A 288 7.11 -12.01 69.84
CA THR A 288 7.22 -13.30 70.52
C THR A 288 6.44 -13.29 71.84
N SER A 289 6.01 -14.46 72.32
CA SER A 289 5.27 -14.57 73.59
C SER A 289 6.03 -13.95 74.78
N LYS A 290 7.36 -13.99 74.76
CA LYS A 290 8.22 -13.40 75.80
C LYS A 290 8.20 -11.87 75.76
N GLU A 291 8.24 -11.28 74.55
CA GLU A 291 8.15 -9.83 74.37
C GLU A 291 6.76 -9.32 74.73
N ILE A 292 5.72 -10.06 74.34
CA ILE A 292 4.33 -9.74 74.69
C ILE A 292 4.11 -9.80 76.19
N ALA A 293 4.61 -10.84 76.87
CA ALA A 293 4.51 -10.97 78.32
C ALA A 293 5.14 -9.76 79.04
N SER A 294 6.30 -9.32 78.56
CA SER A 294 6.98 -8.10 79.04
C SER A 294 6.16 -6.83 78.79
N MET A 295 5.58 -6.67 77.59
CA MET A 295 4.77 -5.49 77.25
C MET A 295 3.46 -5.40 78.02
N LEU A 296 2.80 -6.54 78.24
CA LEU A 296 1.52 -6.61 78.94
C LEU A 296 1.66 -6.72 80.47
N ASN A 297 2.90 -6.78 80.97
CA ASN A 297 3.20 -7.00 82.38
C ASN A 297 2.48 -8.24 82.95
N ILE A 298 2.67 -9.38 82.30
CA ILE A 298 2.12 -10.67 82.74
C ILE A 298 3.22 -11.74 82.74
N SER A 299 3.06 -12.78 83.56
CA SER A 299 4.00 -13.89 83.59
C SER A 299 3.96 -14.74 82.31
N ASP A 300 4.99 -15.55 82.08
CA ASP A 300 5.03 -16.55 81.00
C ASP A 300 3.80 -17.47 81.03
N GLU A 301 3.33 -17.83 82.22
CA GLU A 301 2.10 -18.59 82.41
C GLU A 301 0.85 -17.77 82.10
N GLY A 302 0.89 -16.46 82.41
CA GLY A 302 -0.15 -15.48 82.09
C GLY A 302 -0.35 -15.29 80.59
N ILE A 303 0.73 -15.20 79.80
CA ILE A 303 0.64 -15.06 78.35
C ILE A 303 0.10 -16.33 77.68
N LYS A 304 0.47 -17.53 78.15
CA LYS A 304 -0.12 -18.79 77.66
C LYS A 304 -1.63 -18.81 77.86
N LYS A 305 -2.10 -18.45 79.05
CA LYS A 305 -3.53 -18.35 79.38
C LYS A 305 -4.22 -17.28 78.54
N ALA A 306 -3.60 -16.12 78.36
CA ALA A 306 -4.16 -15.03 77.55
C ALA A 306 -4.33 -15.44 76.08
N ARG A 307 -3.32 -16.07 75.47
CA ARG A 307 -3.39 -16.63 74.11
C ARG A 307 -4.45 -17.71 73.98
N TYR A 308 -4.55 -18.61 74.96
CA TYR A 308 -5.60 -19.64 74.98
C TYR A 308 -7.01 -19.01 75.04
N ARG A 309 -7.20 -17.97 75.87
CA ARG A 309 -8.48 -17.24 75.92
C ARG A 309 -8.80 -16.55 74.60
N LEU A 310 -7.83 -15.84 74.02
CA LEU A 310 -8.00 -15.15 72.75
C LEU A 310 -8.37 -16.14 71.64
N ARG A 311 -7.70 -17.29 71.58
CA ARG A 311 -8.01 -18.39 70.65
C ARG A 311 -9.46 -18.87 70.79
N LYS A 312 -9.95 -19.03 72.02
CA LYS A 312 -11.32 -19.44 72.31
C LYS A 312 -12.34 -18.38 71.87
N LYS A 313 -12.04 -17.10 72.10
CA LYS A 313 -12.89 -15.98 71.67
C LYS A 313 -12.96 -15.82 70.14
N LEU A 314 -11.85 -16.12 69.45
CA LEU A 314 -11.78 -16.16 67.98
C LEU A 314 -12.31 -17.48 67.39
N GLN A 315 -12.84 -18.39 68.21
CA GLN A 315 -13.45 -19.67 67.80
C GLN A 315 -12.53 -20.58 66.97
N LEU A 316 -11.23 -20.55 67.26
CA LEU A 316 -10.24 -21.31 66.49
C LEU A 316 -10.21 -22.80 66.88
N GLN A 317 -10.15 -23.67 65.87
CA GLN A 317 -10.00 -25.12 66.03
C GLN A 317 -8.55 -25.49 66.41
N SER A 318 -8.36 -26.67 67.03
CA SER A 318 -7.07 -27.08 67.62
C SER A 318 -5.87 -27.05 66.66
N GLU A 319 -6.12 -27.17 65.36
CA GLU A 319 -5.09 -27.20 64.31
C GLU A 319 -4.78 -25.83 63.70
N GLU A 320 -5.65 -24.83 63.92
CA GLU A 320 -5.47 -23.49 63.35
C GLU A 320 -4.42 -22.69 64.14
N SER A 321 -3.59 -21.91 63.44
CA SER A 321 -2.62 -21.01 64.08
C SER A 321 -3.28 -19.69 64.48
N LEU A 322 -3.10 -19.29 65.74
CA LEU A 322 -3.57 -17.99 66.25
C LEU A 322 -2.87 -16.84 65.51
N GLU A 323 -1.56 -16.94 65.31
CA GLU A 323 -0.76 -15.98 64.58
C GLU A 323 -1.22 -15.82 63.14
N ALA A 324 -1.44 -16.93 62.43
CA ALA A 324 -1.90 -16.90 61.04
C ALA A 324 -3.29 -16.24 60.95
N LYS A 325 -4.19 -16.53 61.90
CA LYS A 325 -5.50 -15.88 61.95
C LYS A 325 -5.39 -14.37 62.18
N ILE A 326 -4.59 -13.95 63.16
CA ILE A 326 -4.39 -12.53 63.46
C ILE A 326 -3.74 -11.80 62.28
N MET A 327 -2.81 -12.45 61.56
CA MET A 327 -2.16 -11.87 60.38
C MET A 327 -3.09 -11.77 59.16
N ALA A 328 -4.18 -12.54 59.12
CA ALA A 328 -5.17 -12.49 58.05
C ALA A 328 -6.27 -11.44 58.29
N ILE A 329 -6.36 -10.88 59.51
CA ILE A 329 -7.31 -9.83 59.92
C ILE A 329 -6.76 -8.45 59.60
#